data_AF-A0A6F9ZWZ7-F1
#
_entry.id   AF-A0A6F9ZWZ7-F1
#
_cell.length_a   1.000
_cell.length_b   1.000
_cell.length_c   1.000
_cell.angle_alpha   90.00
_cell.angle_beta   90.00
_cell.angle_gamma   90.00
#
_symmetry.space_group_name_H-M   'P 1'
#
loop_
_entity.id
_entity.type
_entity.pdbx_description
1 polymer ?
#
loop_
_entity_poly.entity_id
_entity_poly.type
_entity_poly.pdbx_seq_one_letter_code
_entity_poly.pdbx_strand_id
1 'polypeptide(L)' 'MYEKEIRLKIRRLPEDLRREVLDYIEFLLKKYKGKEIKTRKFKFDWEGGLSEIREKFTSVELQHKSLEWR' A
#
# COMPACT_ATOMS: atom_id res chain seq x y z
N MET A 1 11.53 -1.64 -26.61
CA MET A 1 12.84 -1.08 -26.98
C MET A 1 14.01 -1.72 -26.21
N TYR A 2 13.88 -2.08 -24.93
CA TYR A 2 14.98 -2.64 -24.11
C TYR A 2 15.19 -4.18 -24.18
N GLU A 3 14.28 -4.91 -24.80
CA GLU A 3 14.30 -6.39 -24.78
C GLU A 3 15.54 -7.00 -25.46
N LYS A 4 15.99 -6.38 -26.57
CA LYS A 4 17.23 -6.80 -27.26
C LYS A 4 18.47 -6.58 -26.39
N GLU A 5 18.51 -5.49 -25.65
CA GLU A 5 19.66 -5.09 -24.84
C GLU A 5 19.78 -5.95 -23.58
N ILE A 6 18.64 -6.30 -22.96
CA ILE A 6 18.56 -7.24 -21.84
C ILE A 6 19.09 -8.61 -22.26
N ARG A 7 18.67 -9.14 -23.43
CA ARG A 7 19.16 -10.44 -23.94
C ARG A 7 20.67 -10.46 -24.16
N LEU A 8 21.25 -9.37 -24.69
CA LEU A 8 22.70 -9.26 -24.89
C LEU A 8 23.47 -9.27 -23.56
N LYS A 9 22.97 -8.54 -22.56
CA LYS A 9 23.60 -8.51 -21.22
C LYS A 9 23.49 -9.85 -20.49
N ILE A 10 22.35 -10.55 -20.59
CA ILE A 10 22.15 -11.90 -20.01
C ILE A 10 23.12 -12.93 -20.62
N ARG A 11 23.41 -12.84 -21.92
CA ARG A 11 24.38 -13.74 -22.58
C ARG A 11 25.81 -13.53 -22.10
N ARG A 12 26.19 -12.29 -21.73
CA ARG A 12 27.53 -11.95 -21.21
C ARG A 12 27.71 -12.25 -19.73
N LEU A 13 26.63 -12.53 -19.00
CA LEU A 13 26.68 -12.84 -17.58
C LEU A 13 27.16 -14.29 -17.33
N PRO A 14 28.03 -14.52 -16.34
CA PRO A 14 28.33 -15.84 -15.79
C PRO A 14 27.05 -16.54 -15.31
N GLU A 15 27.04 -17.87 -15.37
CA GLU A 15 25.85 -18.68 -15.04
C GLU A 15 25.36 -18.48 -13.60
N ASP A 16 26.27 -18.21 -12.67
CA ASP A 16 25.95 -17.96 -11.26
C ASP A 16 25.07 -16.71 -11.08
N LEU A 17 25.36 -15.64 -11.83
CA LEU A 17 24.61 -14.39 -11.78
C LEU A 17 23.31 -14.44 -12.59
N ARG A 18 23.16 -15.40 -13.51
CA ARG A 18 21.89 -15.59 -14.23
C ARG A 18 20.78 -16.04 -13.29
N ARG A 19 21.10 -16.81 -12.24
CA ARG A 19 20.13 -17.21 -11.21
C ARG A 19 19.60 -15.99 -10.46
N GLU A 20 20.48 -15.09 -10.03
CA GLU A 20 20.10 -13.86 -9.34
C GLU A 20 19.23 -12.94 -10.22
N VAL A 21 19.52 -12.86 -11.51
CA VAL A 21 18.69 -12.11 -12.47
C VAL A 21 17.31 -12.74 -12.63
N LEU A 22 17.21 -14.07 -12.68
CA LEU A 22 15.92 -14.76 -12.74
C LEU A 22 15.10 -14.50 -11.47
N ASP A 23 15.72 -14.60 -10.31
CA ASP A 23 15.07 -14.32 -9.02
C ASP A 23 14.58 -12.86 -8.96
N TYR A 24 15.38 -11.92 -9.45
CA TYR A 24 14.99 -10.51 -9.50
C TYR A 24 13.84 -10.25 -10.47
N ILE A 25 13.83 -10.90 -11.64
CA ILE A 25 12.70 -10.82 -12.59
C ILE A 25 11.43 -11.38 -11.94
N GLU A 26 11.53 -12.52 -11.26
CA GLU A 26 10.38 -13.12 -10.59
C GLU A 26 9.88 -12.25 -9.43
N PHE A 27 10.79 -11.65 -8.67
CA PHE A 27 10.48 -10.65 -7.64
C PHE A 27 9.74 -9.46 -8.22
N LEU A 28 10.21 -8.87 -9.33
CA LEU A 28 9.53 -7.76 -9.98
C LEU A 28 8.14 -8.17 -10.48
N LEU A 29 8.02 -9.34 -11.11
CA LEU A 29 6.73 -9.85 -11.57
C LEU A 29 5.75 -10.03 -10.41
N LYS A 30 6.18 -10.59 -9.27
CA LYS A 30 5.33 -10.74 -8.08
C LYS A 30 4.99 -9.40 -7.43
N LYS A 31 5.98 -8.52 -7.24
CA LYS A 31 5.82 -7.19 -6.63
C LYS A 31 4.82 -6.32 -7.40
N TYR A 32 4.82 -6.44 -8.73
CA TYR A 32 3.96 -5.64 -9.58
C TYR A 32 2.66 -6.34 -10.02
N LYS A 33 2.58 -7.69 -10.03
CA LYS A 33 1.30 -8.42 -10.18
C LYS A 33 0.31 -8.08 -9.08
N GLY A 34 0.78 -7.91 -7.84
CA GLY A 34 -0.05 -7.52 -6.71
C GLY A 34 -0.36 -6.03 -6.66
N LYS A 35 0.32 -5.18 -7.47
CA LYS A 35 0.16 -3.71 -7.53
C LYS A 35 -0.98 -3.21 -8.41
N GLU A 36 -1.76 -4.11 -9.00
CA GLU A 36 -3.22 -3.96 -8.91
C GLU A 36 -3.65 -4.15 -7.44
N ILE A 37 -2.99 -3.41 -6.53
CA ILE A 37 -3.47 -3.14 -5.20
C ILE A 37 -4.74 -2.41 -5.54
N LYS A 38 -5.85 -3.15 -5.45
CA LYS A 38 -7.20 -2.62 -5.32
C LYS A 38 -7.01 -1.29 -4.65
N THR A 39 -7.14 -0.20 -5.40
CA THR A 39 -7.27 1.11 -4.84
C THR A 39 -8.61 1.02 -4.12
N ARG A 40 -8.62 0.38 -2.94
CA ARG A 40 -9.56 0.68 -1.88
C ARG A 40 -9.22 2.13 -1.60
N LYS A 41 -9.78 3.00 -2.44
CA LYS A 41 -9.88 4.44 -2.20
C LYS A 41 -10.27 4.51 -0.73
N PHE A 42 -9.47 5.21 0.05
CA PHE A 42 -9.73 5.40 1.47
C PHE A 42 -11.17 5.89 1.57
N LYS A 43 -12.07 5.06 2.11
CA LYS A 43 -13.51 5.24 1.85
C LYS A 43 -14.15 6.34 2.67
N PHE A 44 -13.44 6.89 3.67
CA PHE A 44 -13.96 7.89 4.62
C PHE A 44 -15.36 7.55 5.15
N ASP A 45 -15.76 6.27 5.18
CA ASP A 45 -17.11 5.84 5.58
C ASP A 45 -17.44 6.19 7.05
N TRP A 46 -16.41 6.53 7.82
CA TRP A 46 -16.52 6.98 9.22
C TRP A 46 -16.70 8.50 9.35
N GLU A 47 -16.40 9.28 8.31
CA GLU A 47 -16.53 10.74 8.33
C GLU A 47 -18.00 11.12 8.51
N GLY A 48 -18.29 11.95 9.52
CA GLY A 48 -19.66 12.38 9.81
C GLY A 48 -20.52 11.37 10.59
N GLY A 49 -19.99 10.20 11.00
CA GLY A 49 -20.75 9.22 11.81
C GLY A 49 -21.22 9.74 13.18
N LEU A 50 -20.65 10.85 13.66
CA LEU A 50 -21.03 11.51 14.92
C LEU A 50 -21.82 12.82 14.72
N SER A 51 -22.29 13.09 13.50
CA SER A 51 -22.99 14.35 13.19
C SER A 51 -24.25 14.54 14.04
N GLU A 52 -24.97 13.47 14.34
CA GLU A 52 -26.20 13.49 15.16
C GLU A 52 -25.94 13.83 16.63
N ILE A 53 -24.71 13.60 17.11
CA ILE A 53 -24.30 13.82 18.50
C ILE A 53 -23.79 15.25 18.69
N ARG A 54 -23.37 15.90 17.60
CA ARG A 54 -22.89 17.29 17.60
C ARG A 54 -23.93 18.29 18.10
N GLU A 55 -25.21 18.02 17.91
CA GLU A 55 -26.31 18.86 18.44
C GLU A 55 -26.60 18.60 19.92
N LYS A 56 -26.20 17.44 20.43
CA LYS A 56 -26.50 16.98 21.80
C LYS A 56 -25.37 17.22 22.78
N PHE A 57 -24.14 17.29 22.31
CA PHE A 57 -22.97 17.49 23.14
C PHE A 57 -22.03 18.51 22.53
N THR A 58 -21.61 19.46 23.36
CA THR A 58 -20.52 20.37 23.05
C THR A 58 -19.17 19.65 23.15
N SER A 59 -18.17 20.16 22.45
CA SER A 59 -16.81 19.60 22.48
C SER A 59 -16.23 19.52 23.90
N VAL A 60 -16.64 20.43 24.78
CA VAL A 60 -16.20 20.50 26.17
C VAL A 60 -16.84 19.41 27.03
N GLU A 61 -18.13 19.11 26.83
CA GLU A 61 -18.81 18.02 27.56
C GLU A 61 -18.26 16.65 27.17
N LEU A 62 -17.94 16.46 25.88
CA LEU A 62 -17.28 15.24 25.41
C LEU A 62 -15.90 15.05 26.04
N GLN A 63 -15.15 16.15 26.21
CA GLN A 63 -13.85 16.12 26.88
C GLN A 63 -13.97 15.68 28.35
N HIS A 64 -14.93 16.23 29.09
CA HIS A 64 -15.16 15.82 30.49
C HIS A 64 -15.58 14.36 30.59
N LYS A 65 -16.52 13.89 29.75
CA LYS A 65 -16.93 12.48 29.72
C LYS A 65 -15.78 11.53 29.36
N SER A 66 -14.89 11.94 28.45
CA SER A 66 -13.72 11.14 28.11
C SER A 66 -12.74 10.99 29.27
N LEU A 67 -12.69 11.96 30.19
CA LEU A 67 -11.85 11.88 31.39
C LEU A 67 -12.48 10.95 32.45
N GLU A 68 -13.81 10.87 32.50
CA GLU A 68 -14.54 9.95 33.39
C GLU A 68 -14.45 8.48 32.96
N TRP A 69 -14.24 8.21 31.66
CA TRP A 69 -14.13 6.85 31.11
C TRP A 69 -12.70 6.28 31.14
N ARG A 70 -11.75 7.00 31.73
CA ARG A 70 -10.34 6.61 31.85
C ARG A 70 -10.07 5.90 33.17
#